data_AF-A0A351HUU2-F1
#
_entry.id   AF-A0A351HUU2-F1
#
_cell.length_a   1.000
_cell.length_b   1.000
_cell.length_c   1.000
_cell.angle_alpha   90.00
_cell.angle_beta   90.00
_cell.angle_gamma   90.00
#
_symmetry.space_group_name_H-M   'P 1'
#
loop_
_entity.id
_entity.type
_entity.pdbx_description
1 polymer ?
#
loop_
_entity_poly.entity_id
_entity_poly.type
_entity_poly.pdbx_seq_one_letter_code
_entity_poly.pdbx_strand_id
1 'polypeptide(L)'
;IIKERTAALLTDAIRGNLLEACGYKVQLMEFVDLAHTPKNILIRAQKAKVSEKRKAQALTEVENAMQAFSLTPTLFKLLETEKRINFNKI
;
A
#
# COMPACT_ATOMS: atom_id res chain seq x y z
N ILE A 1 14.16 14.03 10.20
CA ILE A 1 12.78 14.49 9.88
C ILE A 1 12.35 14.12 8.47
N ILE A 2 12.89 14.72 7.39
CA ILE A 2 12.40 14.46 6.01
C ILE A 2 12.47 12.97 5.64
N LYS A 3 13.64 12.34 5.78
CA LYS A 3 13.85 10.92 5.44
C LYS A 3 12.87 9.98 6.16
N GLU A 4 12.68 10.21 7.45
CA GLU A 4 11.79 9.41 8.29
C GLU A 4 10.32 9.56 7.89
N ARG A 5 9.87 10.80 7.65
CA ARG A 5 8.51 11.08 7.20
C ARG A 5 8.24 10.48 5.83
N THR A 6 9.17 10.62 4.88
CA THR A 6 9.05 10.04 3.55
C THR A 6 8.99 8.52 3.61
N ALA A 7 9.85 7.88 4.41
CA ALA A 7 9.84 6.42 4.58
C ALA A 7 8.53 5.91 5.17
N ALA A 8 7.98 6.60 6.19
CA ALA A 8 6.69 6.26 6.78
C ALA A 8 5.57 6.35 5.75
N LEU A 9 5.44 7.49 5.06
CA LEU A 9 4.40 7.73 4.05
C LEU A 9 4.48 6.73 2.89
N LEU A 10 5.68 6.47 2.38
CA LEU A 10 5.91 5.52 1.29
C LEU A 10 5.50 4.10 1.69
N THR A 11 5.84 3.68 2.90
CA THR A 11 5.49 2.35 3.39
C THR A 11 3.97 2.21 3.56
N ASP A 12 3.30 3.24 4.07
CA ASP A 12 1.84 3.23 4.25
C ASP A 12 1.08 3.27 2.92
N ALA A 13 1.59 4.00 1.94
CA ALA A 13 1.06 3.98 0.57
C ALA A 13 1.15 2.58 -0.06
N ILE A 14 2.32 1.92 0.06
CA ILE A 14 2.51 0.55 -0.44
C ILE A 14 1.55 -0.43 0.26
N ARG A 15 1.42 -0.36 1.58
CA ARG A 15 0.48 -1.22 2.35
C ARG A 15 -0.96 -1.00 1.92
N GLY A 16 -1.37 0.25 1.73
CA GLY A 16 -2.72 0.62 1.30
C GLY A 16 -3.04 0.05 -0.09
N ASN A 17 -2.13 0.25 -1.04
CA ASN A 17 -2.33 -0.24 -2.41
C ASN A 17 -2.29 -1.78 -2.49
N LEU A 18 -1.47 -2.45 -1.68
CA LEU A 18 -1.48 -3.91 -1.59
C LEU A 18 -2.82 -4.45 -1.07
N LEU A 19 -3.41 -3.80 -0.06
CA LEU A 19 -4.75 -4.14 0.42
C LEU A 19 -5.80 -3.91 -0.68
N GLU A 20 -5.69 -2.82 -1.43
CA GLU A 20 -6.62 -2.54 -2.54
C GLU A 20 -6.49 -3.59 -3.67
N ALA A 21 -5.27 -3.99 -4.01
CA ALA A 21 -4.99 -5.09 -4.94
C ALA A 21 -5.58 -6.43 -4.47
N CYS A 22 -5.58 -6.71 -3.17
CA CYS A 22 -6.25 -7.87 -2.57
C CYS A 22 -7.80 -7.76 -2.53
N GLY A 23 -8.37 -6.69 -3.06
CA GLY A 23 -9.82 -6.48 -3.15
C GLY A 23 -10.43 -5.96 -1.85
N TYR A 24 -9.73 -5.08 -1.15
CA TYR A 24 -10.30 -4.30 -0.07
C TYR A 24 -10.57 -2.87 -0.55
N LYS A 25 -11.66 -2.26 -0.07
CA LYS A 25 -11.81 -0.81 -0.13
C LYS A 25 -10.94 -0.22 0.97
N VAL A 26 -9.95 0.58 0.58
CA VAL A 26 -8.94 1.12 1.49
C VAL A 26 -9.12 2.63 1.66
N GLN A 27 -8.88 3.12 2.86
CA GLN A 27 -8.85 4.54 3.17
C GLN A 27 -7.67 4.83 4.09
N LEU A 28 -6.83 5.79 3.69
CA LEU A 28 -5.77 6.34 4.51
C LEU A 28 -6.30 7.61 5.16
N MET A 29 -6.18 7.72 6.49
CA MET A 29 -6.67 8.87 7.25
C MET A 29 -5.74 9.22 8.40
N GLU A 30 -5.75 10.48 8.79
CA GLU A 30 -4.98 10.91 9.96
C GLU A 30 -5.65 10.41 11.25
N PHE A 31 -4.88 9.73 12.11
CA PHE A 31 -5.39 9.11 13.34
C PHE A 31 -5.63 10.15 14.44
N VAL A 32 -4.72 11.12 14.59
CA VAL A 32 -4.78 12.25 15.53
C VAL A 32 -4.05 13.45 14.94
N ASP A 33 -4.36 14.65 15.43
CA ASP A 33 -3.76 15.90 14.99
C ASP A 33 -2.24 15.94 15.24
N LEU A 34 -1.50 16.62 14.37
CA LEU A 34 -0.02 16.58 14.23
C LEU A 34 0.76 17.02 15.48
N ALA A 35 0.08 17.53 16.51
CA ALA A 35 0.69 18.17 17.67
C ALA A 35 1.57 17.24 18.53
N HIS A 36 1.32 15.92 18.55
CA HIS A 36 1.95 15.05 19.56
C HIS A 36 2.56 13.72 19.10
N THR A 37 2.36 13.25 17.86
CA THR A 37 3.13 12.10 17.31
C THR A 37 3.36 12.21 15.80
N PRO A 38 4.53 11.78 15.27
CA PRO A 38 4.84 11.84 13.84
C PRO A 38 4.31 10.64 13.02
N LYS A 39 3.75 9.59 13.66
CA LYS A 39 3.15 8.41 13.00
C LYS A 39 1.62 8.48 13.04
N ASN A 40 1.01 9.07 12.02
CA ASN A 40 -0.40 9.44 12.08
C ASN A 40 -1.27 8.87 10.96
N ILE A 41 -0.85 7.92 10.12
CA ILE A 41 -1.76 7.36 9.10
C ILE A 41 -2.39 6.05 9.62
N LEU A 42 -3.70 6.09 9.84
CA LEU A 42 -4.53 4.91 9.99
C LEU A 42 -4.93 4.41 8.60
N ILE A 43 -4.57 3.15 8.31
CA ILE A 43 -5.04 2.45 7.11
C ILE A 43 -6.28 1.64 7.50
N ARG A 44 -7.44 2.05 6.99
CA ARG A 44 -8.70 1.33 7.16
C ARG A 44 -8.99 0.53 5.90
N ALA A 45 -9.22 -0.77 6.05
CA ALA A 45 -9.57 -1.66 4.95
C ALA A 45 -10.85 -2.42 5.26
N GLN A 46 -11.80 -2.41 4.32
CA GLN A 46 -13.03 -3.20 4.40
C GLN A 46 -13.14 -4.09 3.17
N LYS A 47 -13.49 -5.37 3.36
CA LYS A 47 -13.66 -6.27 2.22
C LYS A 47 -14.82 -5.77 1.36
N ALA A 48 -14.57 -5.59 0.07
CA ALA A 48 -15.54 -5.03 -0.86
C ALA A 48 -15.37 -5.63 -2.26
N LYS A 49 -16.36 -5.44 -3.13
CA LYS A 49 -16.24 -5.75 -4.56
C LYS A 49 -15.47 -4.62 -5.26
N VAL A 50 -14.14 -4.67 -5.16
CA VAL A 50 -13.24 -3.80 -5.92
C VAL A 50 -13.12 -4.33 -7.36
N SER A 51 -13.20 -3.45 -8.35
CA SER A 51 -13.09 -3.85 -9.76
C SER A 51 -11.69 -4.37 -10.09
N GLU A 52 -11.59 -5.31 -11.03
CA GLU A 52 -10.29 -5.84 -11.48
C GLU A 52 -9.37 -4.74 -12.02
N LYS A 53 -9.96 -3.74 -12.73
CA LYS A 53 -9.21 -2.56 -13.17
C LYS A 53 -8.55 -1.82 -12.02
N ARG A 54 -9.26 -1.62 -10.90
CA ARG A 54 -8.72 -0.90 -9.75
C ARG A 54 -7.66 -1.73 -9.01
N LYS A 55 -7.85 -3.05 -8.89
CA LYS A 55 -6.84 -3.95 -8.33
C LYS A 55 -5.54 -3.91 -9.13
N ALA A 56 -5.64 -3.97 -10.46
CA ALA A 56 -4.49 -3.89 -11.36
C ALA A 56 -3.77 -2.54 -11.22
N GLN A 57 -4.51 -1.43 -11.21
CA GLN A 57 -3.95 -0.10 -10.99
C GLN A 57 -3.19 0.01 -9.66
N ALA A 58 -3.77 -0.49 -8.57
CA ALA A 58 -3.13 -0.47 -7.26
C ALA A 58 -1.82 -1.28 -7.26
N LEU A 59 -1.78 -2.41 -7.96
CA LEU A 59 -0.56 -3.21 -8.11
C LEU A 59 0.51 -2.47 -8.92
N THR A 60 0.14 -1.83 -10.03
CA THR A 60 1.05 -0.99 -10.84
C THR A 60 1.61 0.18 -10.02
N GLU A 61 0.82 0.81 -9.16
CA GLU A 61 1.31 1.88 -8.28
C GLU A 61 2.35 1.34 -7.27
N VAL A 62 2.15 0.13 -6.73
CA VAL A 62 3.14 -0.54 -5.86
C VAL A 62 4.44 -0.83 -6.63
N GLU A 63 4.33 -1.33 -7.86
CA GLU A 63 5.47 -1.60 -8.73
C GLU A 63 6.29 -0.35 -9.01
N ASN A 64 5.62 0.73 -9.40
CA ASN A 64 6.26 2.02 -9.67
C ASN A 64 7.00 2.52 -8.43
N ALA A 65 6.40 2.41 -7.24
CA ALA A 65 7.05 2.78 -5.98
C ALA A 65 8.25 1.87 -5.67
N MET A 66 8.13 0.56 -5.88
CA MET A 66 9.24 -0.38 -5.67
C MET A 66 10.41 -0.12 -6.62
N GLN A 67 10.15 0.20 -7.89
CA GLN A 67 11.18 0.54 -8.86
C GLN A 67 11.84 1.88 -8.55
N ALA A 68 11.04 2.94 -8.36
CA ALA A 68 11.54 4.29 -8.13
C ALA A 68 12.43 4.39 -6.88
N PHE A 69 12.13 3.60 -5.85
CA PHE A 69 12.86 3.63 -4.57
C PHE A 69 13.70 2.37 -4.32
N SER A 70 13.80 1.45 -5.30
CA SER A 70 14.53 0.17 -5.19
C SER A 70 14.15 -0.63 -3.94
N LEU A 71 12.85 -0.75 -3.67
CA LEU A 71 12.31 -1.40 -2.48
C LEU A 71 11.91 -2.85 -2.75
N THR A 72 12.01 -3.68 -1.71
CA THR A 72 11.51 -5.06 -1.76
C THR A 72 10.69 -5.39 -0.50
N PRO A 73 9.44 -4.90 -0.41
CA PRO A 73 8.60 -5.07 0.78
C PRO A 73 8.27 -6.56 1.04
N THR A 74 8.44 -7.02 2.28
CA THR A 74 8.12 -8.40 2.66
C THR A 74 6.65 -8.75 2.43
N LEU A 75 5.73 -7.81 2.71
CA LEU A 75 4.30 -8.04 2.52
C LEU A 75 3.95 -8.36 1.05
N PHE A 76 4.59 -7.68 0.09
CA PHE A 76 4.40 -7.96 -1.34
C PHE A 76 4.75 -9.43 -1.65
N LYS A 77 5.94 -9.88 -1.22
CA LYS A 77 6.41 -11.26 -1.43
C LYS A 77 5.47 -12.30 -0.83
N LEU A 78 4.97 -12.05 0.38
CA LEU A 78 4.04 -12.95 1.06
C LEU A 78 2.71 -13.06 0.30
N LEU A 79 2.16 -11.93 -0.15
CA LEU A 79 0.90 -11.89 -0.90
C LEU A 79 1.02 -12.55 -2.27
N GLU A 80 2.16 -12.40 -2.93
CA GLU A 80 2.48 -13.09 -4.19
C GLU A 80 2.57 -14.61 -3.95
N THR A 81 3.29 -15.03 -2.92
CA THR A 81 3.45 -16.46 -2.56
C THR A 81 2.10 -17.11 -2.23
N GLU A 82 1.21 -16.39 -1.53
CA GLU A 82 -0.15 -16.85 -1.23
C GLU A 82 -1.14 -16.69 -2.40
N LYS A 83 -0.70 -16.20 -3.57
CA LYS A 83 -1.56 -15.93 -4.75
C LYS A 83 -2.73 -15.00 -4.45
N ARG A 84 -2.57 -14.09 -3.48
CA ARG A 84 -3.56 -13.05 -3.15
C ARG A 84 -3.45 -11.83 -4.05
N ILE A 85 -2.30 -11.68 -4.69
CA ILE A 85 -2.05 -10.78 -5.81
C ILE A 85 -1.46 -11.65 -6.93
N ASN A 86 -1.87 -11.40 -8.17
CA ASN A 86 -1.32 -12.09 -9.33
C ASN A 86 -0.37 -11.15 -10.04
N PHE A 87 0.92 -11.39 -9.83
CA PHE A 87 1.99 -10.73 -10.56
C PHE A 87 2.20 -11.45 -11.89
N ASN A 88 1.34 -11.16 -12.87
CA ASN A 88 1.61 -11.55 -14.25
C ASN A 88 2.14 -10.32 -14.97
N LYS A 89 3.40 -10.41 -15.44
CA LYS A 89 4.10 -9.42 -16.27
C LYS A 89 3.12 -8.72 -17.21
N ILE A 90 2.91 -7.43 -16.98
CA ILE A 90 2.61 -6.48 -18.04
C ILE A 90 3.82 -6.44 -18.97
#